data_AF-A0A428JAD2-F1
#
_entry.id   AF-A0A428JAD2-F1
#
_cell.length_a   1.000
_cell.length_b   1.000
_cell.length_c   1.000
_cell.angle_alpha   90.00
_cell.angle_beta   90.00
_cell.angle_gamma   90.00
#
_symmetry.space_group_name_H-M   'P 1'
#
loop_
_entity.id
_entity.type
_entity.pdbx_description
1 polymer ?
#
loop_
_entity_poly.entity_id
_entity_poly.type
_entity_poly.pdbx_seq_one_letter_code
_entity_poly.pdbx_strand_id
1 'polypeptide(L)'
;MKKDGVFHFIEDWVLANDLVDGIDFKIVSFLLEDDEGHLYSAHEYYHIDPIKELQQKIIQHIIHNEHDHITHTPYIVPERPLFFYKMKGHVNFAHAIPTGFGVVRMLRGPWEGEYLLYNYDPVFDGYVVEWDTLYELLLLKIYVQLTYPHEQDDRLLEKRIESDPMQLSQLLPGNAEVIFKELKAIYAKKKGKVYQF
;
A
#
# COMPACT_ATOMS: atom_id res chain seq x y z
N MET A 1 -25.82 -6.04 11.39
CA MET A 1 -25.27 -4.87 10.67
C MET A 1 -24.59 -5.40 9.42
N LYS A 2 -24.97 -4.94 8.22
CA LYS A 2 -24.32 -5.39 6.97
C LYS A 2 -22.83 -5.08 7.06
N LYS A 3 -21.97 -6.07 6.80
CA LYS A 3 -20.51 -5.96 6.82
C LYS A 3 -20.01 -5.28 5.53
N ASP A 4 -20.63 -4.15 5.17
CA ASP A 4 -20.41 -3.54 3.87
C ASP A 4 -19.56 -2.30 4.07
N GLY A 5 -18.24 -2.42 3.91
CA GLY A 5 -17.33 -1.29 3.97
C GLY A 5 -15.91 -1.65 4.36
N VAL A 6 -14.95 -0.86 3.87
CA VAL A 6 -13.51 -1.05 4.10
C VAL A 6 -13.14 -1.07 5.59
N PHE A 7 -13.87 -0.31 6.41
CA PHE A 7 -13.71 -0.28 7.87
C PHE A 7 -14.00 -1.63 8.55
N HIS A 8 -14.71 -2.56 7.89
CA HIS A 8 -14.86 -3.91 8.41
C HIS A 8 -13.51 -4.64 8.51
N PHE A 9 -12.51 -4.24 7.72
CA PHE A 9 -11.19 -4.85 7.67
C PHE A 9 -10.15 -4.12 8.52
N ILE A 10 -10.55 -3.03 9.20
CA ILE A 10 -9.71 -2.34 10.18
C ILE A 10 -10.10 -2.85 11.57
N GLU A 11 -9.11 -3.26 12.35
CA GLU A 11 -9.26 -3.65 13.75
C GLU A 11 -9.21 -2.44 14.66
N ASP A 12 -8.22 -1.56 14.44
CA ASP A 12 -8.00 -0.34 15.22
C ASP A 12 -7.17 0.68 14.40
N TRP A 13 -7.02 1.89 14.91
CA TRP A 13 -6.14 2.91 14.36
C TRP A 13 -5.49 3.77 15.44
N VAL A 14 -4.31 4.30 15.16
CA VAL A 14 -3.60 5.24 16.04
C VAL A 14 -3.24 6.52 15.28
N LEU A 15 -3.39 7.66 15.94
CA LEU A 15 -2.92 8.95 15.41
C LEU A 15 -1.38 8.95 15.45
N ALA A 16 -0.78 9.07 14.27
CA ALA A 16 0.66 8.91 14.08
C ALA A 16 1.45 10.21 14.22
N ASN A 17 0.78 11.38 14.27
CA ASN A 17 1.43 12.69 14.27
C ASN A 17 2.42 12.90 15.44
N ASP A 18 2.17 12.26 16.58
CA ASP A 18 3.01 12.39 17.78
C ASP A 18 4.01 11.24 17.93
N LEU A 19 4.04 10.29 16.97
CA LEU A 19 4.93 9.15 17.02
C LEU A 19 6.28 9.47 16.35
N VAL A 20 7.35 8.92 16.90
CA VAL A 20 8.72 9.15 16.41
C VAL A 20 9.31 7.88 15.79
N ASP A 21 9.72 7.96 14.52
CA ASP A 21 10.41 6.84 13.83
C ASP A 21 11.72 6.47 14.57
N GLY A 22 11.96 5.17 14.70
CA GLY A 22 13.05 4.59 15.48
C GLY A 22 12.81 4.52 17.00
N ILE A 23 11.75 5.15 17.52
CA ILE A 23 11.40 5.11 18.95
C ILE A 23 10.03 4.46 19.16
N ASP A 24 9.01 4.98 18.49
CA ASP A 24 7.62 4.50 18.57
C ASP A 24 7.33 3.38 17.59
N PHE A 25 7.88 3.51 16.40
CA PHE A 25 7.68 2.60 15.27
C PHE A 25 8.93 2.58 14.40
N LYS A 26 8.96 1.68 13.42
CA LYS A 26 9.95 1.67 12.34
C LYS A 26 9.26 1.44 11.01
N ILE A 27 9.58 2.24 10.00
CA ILE A 27 9.12 1.99 8.63
C ILE A 27 9.81 0.73 8.10
N VAL A 28 9.03 -0.21 7.58
CA VAL A 28 9.50 -1.52 7.09
C VAL A 28 9.09 -1.81 5.64
N SER A 29 8.41 -0.86 5.00
CA SER A 29 8.15 -0.83 3.56
C SER A 29 9.22 -0.04 2.81
N PHE A 30 9.52 -0.50 1.59
CA PHE A 30 10.57 0.07 0.75
C PHE A 30 10.06 0.24 -0.69
N LEU A 31 10.48 1.34 -1.29
CA LEU A 31 10.36 1.62 -2.72
C LEU A 31 11.70 1.37 -3.39
N LEU A 32 11.65 0.83 -4.60
CA LEU A 32 12.77 0.69 -5.51
C LEU A 32 12.46 1.54 -6.73
N GLU A 33 13.37 2.44 -7.08
CA GLU A 33 13.36 3.19 -8.33
C GLU A 33 14.43 2.61 -9.25
N ASP A 34 14.03 2.21 -10.47
CA ASP A 34 14.98 1.72 -11.47
C ASP A 34 15.66 2.89 -12.23
N ASP A 35 16.64 2.56 -13.08
CA ASP A 35 17.33 3.55 -13.94
C ASP A 35 16.41 4.34 -14.88
N GLU A 36 15.19 3.85 -15.14
CA GLU A 36 14.19 4.48 -16.00
C GLU A 36 13.24 5.39 -15.19
N GLY A 37 13.39 5.45 -13.87
CA GLY A 37 12.55 6.23 -12.95
C GLY A 37 11.23 5.54 -12.59
N HIS A 38 11.09 4.24 -12.86
CA HIS A 38 9.91 3.48 -12.48
C HIS A 38 9.98 3.07 -11.01
N LEU A 39 8.88 3.32 -10.29
CA LEU A 39 8.74 2.96 -8.89
C LEU A 39 8.08 1.60 -8.71
N TYR A 40 8.75 0.73 -7.97
CA TYR A 40 8.29 -0.60 -7.59
C TYR A 40 8.24 -0.75 -6.08
N SER A 41 7.32 -1.59 -5.60
CA SER A 41 7.48 -2.18 -4.28
C SER A 41 8.70 -3.08 -4.29
N ALA A 42 9.59 -2.95 -3.30
CA ALA A 42 10.72 -3.88 -3.19
C ALA A 42 10.24 -5.34 -3.04
N HIS A 43 9.08 -5.57 -2.42
CA HIS A 43 8.50 -6.92 -2.30
C HIS A 43 8.09 -7.48 -3.67
N GLU A 44 7.55 -6.62 -4.55
CA GLU A 44 7.16 -6.98 -5.91
C GLU A 44 8.39 -7.28 -6.77
N TYR A 45 9.39 -6.39 -6.76
CA TYR A 45 10.62 -6.52 -7.55
C TYR A 45 11.40 -7.81 -7.20
N TYR A 46 11.51 -8.14 -5.91
CA TYR A 46 12.22 -9.34 -5.48
C TYR A 46 11.35 -10.59 -5.40
N HIS A 47 10.04 -10.47 -5.61
CA HIS A 47 9.06 -11.54 -5.40
C HIS A 47 9.18 -12.20 -4.01
N ILE A 48 9.39 -11.38 -2.97
CA ILE A 48 9.63 -11.83 -1.60
C ILE A 48 8.64 -11.15 -0.65
N ASP A 49 7.82 -11.96 -0.01
CA ASP A 49 6.82 -11.55 0.98
C ASP A 49 7.40 -11.39 2.41
N PRO A 50 8.31 -12.26 2.91
CA PRO A 50 8.83 -12.09 4.27
C PRO A 50 9.89 -10.98 4.36
N ILE A 51 9.64 -10.01 5.25
CA ILE A 51 10.50 -8.86 5.55
C ILE A 51 11.97 -9.24 5.80
N LYS A 52 12.22 -10.40 6.45
CA LYS A 52 13.60 -10.83 6.76
C LYS A 52 14.40 -11.16 5.50
N GLU A 53 13.78 -11.84 4.54
CA GLU A 53 14.42 -12.18 3.27
C GLU A 53 14.55 -10.93 2.40
N LEU A 54 13.55 -10.04 2.47
CA LEU A 54 13.61 -8.75 1.78
C LEU A 54 14.77 -7.90 2.28
N GLN A 55 14.99 -7.79 3.60
CA GLN A 55 16.11 -7.02 4.15
C GLN A 55 17.46 -7.52 3.63
N GLN A 56 17.65 -8.83 3.54
CA GLN A 56 18.88 -9.41 2.99
C GLN A 56 19.03 -9.10 1.51
N LYS A 57 17.94 -9.14 0.73
CA LYS A 57 17.95 -8.76 -0.70
C LYS A 57 18.24 -7.28 -0.90
N ILE A 58 17.63 -6.41 -0.12
CA ILE A 58 17.90 -4.97 -0.15
C ILE A 58 19.38 -4.72 0.16
N ILE A 59 19.94 -5.34 1.21
CA ILE A 59 21.37 -5.23 1.54
C ILE A 59 22.23 -5.72 0.37
N GLN A 60 21.92 -6.89 -0.20
CA GLN A 60 22.65 -7.41 -1.36
C GLN A 60 22.58 -6.45 -2.54
N HIS A 61 21.42 -5.87 -2.80
CA HIS A 61 21.24 -4.96 -3.92
C HIS A 61 22.01 -3.65 -3.72
N ILE A 62 21.96 -3.03 -2.54
CA ILE A 62 22.75 -1.83 -2.21
C ILE A 62 24.25 -2.09 -2.38
N ILE A 63 24.71 -3.32 -2.12
CA ILE A 63 26.13 -3.69 -2.26
C ILE A 63 26.54 -3.91 -3.73
N HIS A 64 25.63 -4.38 -4.59
CA HIS A 64 25.99 -4.90 -5.92
C HIS A 64 25.44 -4.09 -7.10
N ASN A 65 24.41 -3.27 -6.90
CA ASN A 65 23.79 -2.46 -7.94
C ASN A 65 24.06 -0.97 -7.65
N GLU A 66 24.79 -0.32 -8.55
CA GLU A 66 25.11 1.12 -8.47
C GLU A 66 24.01 2.02 -9.10
N HIS A 67 22.98 1.39 -9.67
CA HIS A 67 22.05 1.99 -10.63
C HIS A 67 20.65 2.21 -10.05
N ASP A 68 20.09 1.17 -9.41
CA ASP A 68 18.78 1.23 -8.78
C ASP A 68 18.83 1.93 -7.40
N HIS A 69 17.83 2.74 -7.08
CA HIS A 69 17.70 3.43 -5.79
C HIS A 69 16.66 2.75 -4.89
N ILE A 70 17.07 2.30 -3.69
CA ILE A 70 16.14 1.76 -2.69
C ILE A 70 16.00 2.73 -1.52
N THR A 71 14.76 3.08 -1.18
CA THR A 71 14.44 3.93 -0.04
C THR A 71 13.25 3.39 0.75
N HIS A 72 13.09 3.83 1.99
CA HIS A 72 11.86 3.59 2.73
C HIS A 72 10.71 4.34 2.07
N THR A 73 9.48 3.82 2.18
CA THR A 73 8.31 4.61 1.77
C THR A 73 8.32 5.94 2.54
N PRO A 74 8.03 7.08 1.89
CA PRO A 74 8.07 8.39 2.54
C PRO A 74 7.23 8.40 3.81
N TYR A 75 7.74 9.05 4.85
CA TYR A 75 6.98 9.39 6.04
C TYR A 75 7.22 10.86 6.35
N ILE A 76 6.25 11.67 5.92
CA ILE A 76 6.23 13.10 6.20
C ILE A 76 5.08 13.29 7.14
N VAL A 77 5.36 13.70 8.38
CA VAL A 77 4.31 14.07 9.34
C VAL A 77 3.58 15.27 8.76
N PRO A 78 2.35 15.11 8.27
CA PRO A 78 1.68 16.21 7.61
C PRO A 78 1.05 17.11 8.67
N GLU A 79 0.68 18.34 8.28
CA GLU A 79 -0.10 19.23 9.15
C GLU A 79 -1.51 18.65 9.46
N ARG A 80 -1.99 17.72 8.61
CA ARG A 80 -3.23 16.96 8.81
C ARG A 80 -3.00 15.70 9.67
N PRO A 81 -4.07 15.15 10.30
CA PRO A 81 -4.00 13.87 10.98
C PRO A 81 -3.52 12.75 10.04
N LEU A 82 -2.43 12.09 10.41
CA LEU A 82 -1.95 10.86 9.80
C LEU A 82 -2.33 9.69 10.71
N PHE A 83 -2.93 8.65 10.15
CA PHE A 83 -3.32 7.47 10.92
C PHE A 83 -2.52 6.25 10.51
N PHE A 84 -2.16 5.45 11.50
CA PHE A 84 -1.71 4.08 11.29
C PHE A 84 -2.89 3.13 11.51
N TYR A 85 -3.23 2.33 10.50
CA TYR A 85 -4.34 1.39 10.50
C TYR A 85 -3.85 -0.02 10.83
N LYS A 86 -4.39 -0.62 11.89
CA LYS A 86 -4.26 -2.06 12.16
C LYS A 86 -5.33 -2.80 11.37
N MET A 87 -4.89 -3.63 10.43
CA MET A 87 -5.81 -4.44 9.62
C MET A 87 -6.21 -5.72 10.37
N LYS A 88 -7.39 -6.25 10.07
CA LYS A 88 -7.83 -7.57 10.56
C LYS A 88 -7.07 -8.67 9.84
N GLY A 89 -6.01 -9.15 10.46
CA GLY A 89 -5.12 -10.15 9.87
C GLY A 89 -3.76 -9.55 9.50
N HIS A 90 -2.98 -10.27 8.71
CA HIS A 90 -1.65 -9.83 8.33
C HIS A 90 -1.71 -8.74 7.26
N VAL A 91 -0.85 -7.72 7.39
CA VAL A 91 -0.64 -6.73 6.35
C VAL A 91 -0.01 -7.41 5.14
N ASN A 92 -0.59 -7.22 3.95
CA ASN A 92 -0.04 -7.70 2.70
C ASN A 92 0.86 -6.60 2.10
N PHE A 93 2.17 -6.79 2.19
CA PHE A 93 3.14 -5.78 1.77
C PHE A 93 3.18 -5.61 0.25
N ALA A 94 2.98 -6.71 -0.49
CA ALA A 94 2.91 -6.70 -1.94
C ALA A 94 1.74 -5.85 -2.46
N HIS A 95 0.61 -5.81 -1.75
CA HIS A 95 -0.52 -4.94 -2.11
C HIS A 95 -0.41 -3.54 -1.50
N ALA A 96 0.13 -3.41 -0.29
CA ALA A 96 0.17 -2.13 0.43
C ALA A 96 0.92 -1.06 -0.36
N ILE A 97 2.15 -1.36 -0.78
CA ILE A 97 3.04 -0.36 -1.37
C ILE A 97 2.51 0.11 -2.73
N PRO A 98 2.19 -0.77 -3.71
CA PRO A 98 1.69 -0.30 -5.01
C PRO A 98 0.37 0.49 -4.91
N THR A 99 -0.40 0.30 -3.84
CA THR A 99 -1.66 1.01 -3.58
C THR A 99 -1.50 2.30 -2.77
N GLY A 100 -0.26 2.73 -2.48
CA GLY A 100 0.03 3.98 -1.77
C GLY A 100 0.08 3.86 -0.25
N PHE A 101 0.21 2.64 0.28
CA PHE A 101 0.40 2.43 1.70
C PHE A 101 1.81 1.97 2.06
N GLY A 102 2.35 2.62 3.09
CA GLY A 102 3.56 2.22 3.74
C GLY A 102 3.19 1.32 4.89
N VAL A 103 4.16 0.57 5.38
CA VAL A 103 4.01 -0.34 6.49
C VAL A 103 5.02 0.03 7.57
N VAL A 104 4.51 0.20 8.77
CA VAL A 104 5.31 0.39 9.97
C VAL A 104 5.23 -0.84 10.84
N ARG A 105 6.30 -1.10 11.58
CA ARG A 105 6.31 -2.02 12.72
C ARG A 105 6.34 -1.19 13.99
N MET A 106 5.35 -1.38 14.85
CA MET A 106 5.31 -0.69 16.14
C MET A 106 6.41 -1.24 17.06
N LEU A 107 7.14 -0.35 17.75
CA LEU A 107 8.22 -0.69 18.67
C LEU A 107 7.78 -0.60 20.14
N ARG A 108 6.70 0.12 20.43
CA ARG A 108 6.10 0.24 21.77
C ARG A 108 4.60 0.52 21.69
N GLY A 109 3.94 0.48 22.84
CA GLY A 109 2.51 0.79 22.97
C GLY A 109 1.61 -0.44 22.80
N PRO A 110 0.28 -0.26 22.63
CA PRO A 110 -0.69 -1.36 22.63
C PRO A 110 -0.51 -2.33 21.46
N TRP A 111 0.19 -1.90 20.41
CA TRP A 111 0.42 -2.67 19.20
C TRP A 111 1.89 -3.06 19.01
N GLU A 112 2.71 -3.06 20.07
CA GLU A 112 4.13 -3.43 19.98
C GLU A 112 4.36 -4.75 19.21
N GLY A 113 5.29 -4.71 18.25
CA GLY A 113 5.64 -5.84 17.40
C GLY A 113 4.76 -6.03 16.17
N GLU A 114 3.57 -5.40 16.14
CA GLU A 114 2.59 -5.50 15.07
C GLU A 114 2.92 -4.60 13.87
N TYR A 115 2.34 -4.94 12.72
CA TYR A 115 2.47 -4.19 11.48
C TYR A 115 1.20 -3.42 11.16
N LEU A 116 1.34 -2.12 10.87
CA LEU A 116 0.23 -1.22 10.57
C LEU A 116 0.47 -0.51 9.23
N LEU A 117 -0.62 -0.18 8.54
CA LEU A 117 -0.60 0.58 7.30
C LEU A 117 -0.65 2.08 7.57
N TYR A 118 0.02 2.87 6.74
CA TYR A 118 -0.18 4.31 6.70
C TYR A 118 -0.18 4.77 5.26
N ASN A 119 -0.97 5.77 4.92
CA ASN A 119 -0.92 6.36 3.58
C ASN A 119 0.40 7.15 3.47
N TYR A 120 1.30 6.75 2.57
CA TYR A 120 2.44 7.61 2.26
C TYR A 120 2.00 8.53 1.13
N ASP A 121 1.89 9.82 1.41
CA ASP A 121 1.66 10.79 0.36
C ASP A 121 2.88 10.73 -0.58
N PRO A 122 2.69 10.38 -1.87
CA PRO A 122 3.80 10.33 -2.81
C PRO A 122 4.37 11.73 -2.95
N VAL A 123 5.67 11.85 -2.74
CA VAL A 123 6.40 13.11 -2.91
C VAL A 123 6.69 13.25 -4.40
N PHE A 124 6.05 14.23 -5.05
CA PHE A 124 6.34 14.58 -6.44
C PHE A 124 7.09 15.92 -6.46
N ASP A 125 8.31 15.92 -7.00
CA ASP A 125 9.13 17.12 -7.18
C ASP A 125 9.34 17.94 -5.89
N GLY A 126 9.50 17.25 -4.75
CA GLY A 126 9.70 17.89 -3.45
C GLY A 126 8.45 18.52 -2.83
N TYR A 127 7.28 18.39 -3.45
CA TYR A 127 6.01 18.83 -2.90
C TYR A 127 5.14 17.64 -2.49
N VAL A 128 4.61 17.73 -1.27
CA VAL A 128 3.51 16.87 -0.83
C VAL A 128 2.26 17.38 -1.52
N VAL A 129 1.69 16.57 -2.41
CA VAL A 129 0.34 16.84 -2.90
C VAL A 129 -0.59 16.73 -1.69
N GLU A 130 -1.46 17.70 -1.43
CA GLU A 130 -2.47 17.56 -0.37
C GLU A 130 -3.53 16.55 -0.82
N TRP A 131 -3.50 15.35 -0.24
CA TRP A 131 -4.48 14.31 -0.56
C TRP A 131 -5.71 14.45 0.33
N ASP A 132 -6.88 14.58 -0.31
CA ASP A 132 -8.19 14.50 0.34
C ASP A 132 -8.36 13.13 1.04
N THR A 133 -8.96 13.12 2.22
CA THR A 133 -9.40 11.90 2.95
C THR A 133 -10.20 10.95 2.06
N LEU A 134 -10.91 11.46 1.06
CA LEU A 134 -11.60 10.66 0.06
C LEU A 134 -10.67 9.79 -0.80
N TYR A 135 -9.47 10.29 -1.13
CA TYR A 135 -8.47 9.51 -1.88
C TYR A 135 -7.88 8.41 -1.03
N GLU A 136 -7.53 8.71 0.22
CA GLU A 136 -7.06 7.69 1.17
C GLU A 136 -8.07 6.56 1.34
N LEU A 137 -9.37 6.90 1.47
CA LEU A 137 -10.44 5.90 1.54
C LEU A 137 -10.53 5.05 0.26
N LEU A 138 -10.31 5.67 -0.91
CA LEU A 138 -10.31 4.98 -2.19
C LEU A 138 -9.11 4.03 -2.33
N LEU A 139 -7.92 4.47 -1.95
CA LEU A 139 -6.73 3.61 -1.88
C LEU A 139 -6.96 2.44 -0.94
N LEU A 140 -7.54 2.69 0.25
CA LEU A 140 -7.80 1.64 1.22
C LEU A 140 -8.81 0.62 0.68
N LYS A 141 -9.81 1.07 -0.08
CA LYS A 141 -10.75 0.17 -0.78
C LYS A 141 -10.03 -0.69 -1.82
N ILE A 142 -9.07 -0.14 -2.57
CA ILE A 142 -8.26 -0.89 -3.53
C ILE A 142 -7.43 -1.94 -2.79
N TYR A 143 -6.68 -1.54 -1.76
CA TYR A 143 -5.88 -2.44 -0.92
C TYR A 143 -6.72 -3.60 -0.35
N VAL A 144 -7.88 -3.30 0.23
CA VAL A 144 -8.76 -4.32 0.82
C VAL A 144 -9.34 -5.24 -0.25
N GLN A 145 -9.72 -4.71 -1.42
CA GLN A 145 -10.25 -5.53 -2.51
C GLN A 145 -9.20 -6.51 -3.05
N LEU A 146 -7.93 -6.09 -3.15
CA LEU A 146 -6.81 -6.95 -3.54
C LEU A 146 -6.49 -7.99 -2.47
N THR A 147 -6.46 -7.58 -1.20
CA THR A 147 -6.03 -8.43 -0.07
C THR A 147 -7.10 -9.45 0.34
N TYR A 148 -8.38 -9.10 0.23
CA TYR A 148 -9.51 -9.95 0.63
C TYR A 148 -10.45 -10.22 -0.54
N PRO A 149 -9.97 -10.83 -1.65
CA PRO A 149 -10.73 -10.93 -2.90
C PRO A 149 -11.98 -11.81 -2.77
N HIS A 150 -12.04 -12.69 -1.77
CA HIS A 150 -13.19 -13.54 -1.50
C HIS A 150 -14.22 -12.91 -0.56
N GLU A 151 -13.81 -11.98 0.30
CA GLU A 151 -14.65 -11.39 1.34
C GLU A 151 -15.19 -10.01 0.94
N GLN A 152 -14.41 -9.22 0.21
CA GLN A 152 -14.78 -7.88 -0.25
C GLN A 152 -15.29 -7.90 -1.71
N ASP A 153 -16.42 -7.26 -2.00
CA ASP A 153 -16.96 -7.03 -3.35
C ASP A 153 -17.38 -5.55 -3.52
N ASP A 154 -16.43 -4.66 -3.76
CA ASP A 154 -16.72 -3.23 -3.93
C ASP A 154 -17.17 -2.90 -5.36
N ARG A 155 -18.46 -3.01 -5.61
CA ARG A 155 -19.05 -2.71 -6.93
C ARG A 155 -18.95 -1.24 -7.35
N LEU A 156 -18.74 -0.31 -6.41
CA LEU A 156 -18.52 1.09 -6.76
C LEU A 156 -17.10 1.29 -7.26
N LEU A 157 -16.12 0.63 -6.64
CA LEU A 157 -14.74 0.58 -7.14
C LEU A 157 -14.68 -0.07 -8.52
N GLU A 158 -15.38 -1.20 -8.73
CA GLU A 158 -15.48 -1.83 -10.05
C GLU A 158 -15.96 -0.85 -11.13
N LYS A 159 -17.09 -0.18 -10.90
CA LYS A 159 -17.63 0.81 -11.84
C LYS A 159 -16.66 1.95 -12.10
N ARG A 160 -15.92 2.39 -11.08
CA ARG A 160 -14.97 3.49 -11.23
C ARG A 160 -13.77 3.10 -12.09
N ILE A 161 -13.27 1.86 -11.96
CA ILE A 161 -12.23 1.31 -12.83
C ILE A 161 -12.70 1.26 -14.29
N GLU A 162 -13.97 0.96 -14.52
CA GLU A 162 -14.56 0.94 -15.87
C GLU A 162 -14.80 2.35 -16.43
N SER A 163 -15.26 3.30 -15.60
CA SER A 163 -15.68 4.62 -16.05
C SER A 163 -14.54 5.64 -16.14
N ASP A 164 -13.56 5.57 -15.24
CA ASP A 164 -12.48 6.54 -15.13
C ASP A 164 -11.16 5.90 -14.63
N PRO A 165 -10.54 5.02 -15.44
CA PRO A 165 -9.29 4.38 -15.07
C PRO A 165 -8.11 5.36 -14.98
N MET A 166 -8.16 6.47 -15.74
CA MET A 166 -7.07 7.45 -15.80
C MET A 166 -6.94 8.22 -14.48
N GLN A 167 -8.06 8.67 -13.91
CA GLN A 167 -8.04 9.33 -12.61
C GLN A 167 -7.53 8.38 -11.52
N LEU A 168 -7.93 7.10 -11.57
CA LEU A 168 -7.46 6.11 -10.61
C LEU A 168 -5.95 5.83 -10.77
N SER A 169 -5.43 5.78 -11.99
CA SER A 169 -3.99 5.54 -12.20
C SER A 169 -3.13 6.68 -11.68
N GLN A 170 -3.62 7.91 -11.71
CA GLN A 170 -2.92 9.07 -11.14
C GLN A 170 -2.82 9.01 -9.61
N LEU A 171 -3.65 8.19 -8.96
CA LEU A 171 -3.62 7.99 -7.51
C LEU A 171 -2.78 6.78 -7.10
N LEU A 172 -2.28 5.98 -8.03
CA LEU A 172 -1.52 4.78 -7.69
C LEU A 172 -0.03 5.09 -7.89
N PRO A 173 0.78 5.07 -6.81
CA PRO A 173 2.22 5.29 -6.94
C PRO A 173 2.95 4.11 -7.60
N GLY A 174 2.37 2.90 -7.54
CA GLY A 174 2.87 1.73 -8.26
C GLY A 174 2.32 1.60 -9.68
N ASN A 175 2.61 0.47 -10.33
CA ASN A 175 2.14 0.20 -11.67
C ASN A 175 0.60 -0.01 -11.71
N ALA A 176 -0.11 1.07 -12.05
CA ALA A 176 -1.57 1.08 -12.11
C ALA A 176 -2.15 0.03 -13.08
N GLU A 177 -1.44 -0.31 -14.16
CA GLU A 177 -1.89 -1.32 -15.12
C GLU A 177 -1.95 -2.71 -14.49
N VAL A 178 -0.92 -3.07 -13.71
CA VAL A 178 -0.86 -4.34 -12.97
C VAL A 178 -2.01 -4.41 -11.96
N ILE A 179 -2.19 -3.35 -11.17
CA ILE A 179 -3.27 -3.27 -10.17
C ILE A 179 -4.64 -3.41 -10.83
N PHE A 180 -4.90 -2.71 -11.94
CA PHE A 180 -6.17 -2.81 -12.65
C PHE A 180 -6.39 -4.18 -13.27
N LYS A 181 -5.33 -4.84 -13.77
CA LYS A 181 -5.43 -6.21 -14.29
C LYS A 181 -5.86 -7.18 -13.19
N GLU A 182 -5.27 -7.08 -12.00
CA GLU A 182 -5.63 -7.91 -10.85
C GLU A 182 -7.06 -7.65 -10.39
N LEU A 183 -7.45 -6.39 -10.21
CA LEU A 183 -8.81 -6.02 -9.81
C LEU A 183 -9.84 -6.54 -10.82
N LYS A 184 -9.60 -6.36 -12.13
CA LYS A 184 -10.48 -6.89 -13.19
C LYS A 184 -10.58 -8.41 -13.12
N ALA A 185 -9.49 -9.12 -12.85
CA ALA A 185 -9.50 -10.57 -12.70
C ALA A 185 -10.33 -11.01 -11.47
N ILE A 186 -10.21 -10.31 -10.34
CA ILE A 186 -11.00 -10.55 -9.13
C ILE A 186 -12.49 -10.41 -9.44
N TYR A 187 -12.90 -9.30 -10.07
CA TYR A 187 -14.30 -9.07 -10.39
C TYR A 187 -14.85 -10.03 -11.45
N ALA A 188 -14.06 -10.35 -12.48
CA ALA A 188 -14.44 -11.33 -13.49
C ALA A 188 -14.72 -12.70 -12.86
N LYS A 189 -13.83 -13.15 -11.96
CA LYS A 189 -14.00 -14.40 -11.20
C LYS A 189 -15.28 -14.40 -10.38
N LYS A 190 -15.61 -13.29 -9.69
CA LYS A 190 -16.88 -13.15 -8.94
C LYS A 190 -18.12 -13.18 -9.84
N LYS A 191 -18.02 -12.65 -11.06
CA LYS A 191 -19.08 -12.69 -12.08
C LYS A 191 -19.19 -14.06 -12.77
N GLY A 192 -18.34 -15.04 -12.45
CA GLY A 192 -18.28 -16.33 -13.13
C GLY A 192 -17.71 -16.25 -14.55
N LYS A 193 -17.01 -15.16 -14.89
CA LYS A 193 -16.36 -14.96 -16.19
C LYS A 193 -14.88 -15.32 -16.06
N VAL A 194 -14.42 -16.36 -16.77
CA VAL A 194 -13.00 -16.70 -16.87
C VAL A 194 -12.44 -16.05 -18.13
N TYR A 195 -11.51 -15.10 -17.99
CA TYR A 195 -10.70 -14.65 -19.12
C TYR A 195 -9.43 -15.50 -19.18
N GLN A 196 -9.16 -16.08 -20.35
CA GLN A 196 -7.85 -16.63 -20.67
C GLN A 196 -6.95 -15.46 -21.04
N PHE A 197 -5.86 -15.29 -20.30
CA PHE A 197 -4.76 -14.39 -20.65
C PHE A 197 -3.71 -15.16 -21.43
#